data_AF-A0A514CFH2-F1
#
_entry.id   AF-A0A514CFH2-F1
#
_cell.length_a   1.000
_cell.length_b   1.000
_cell.length_c   1.000
_cell.angle_alpha   90.00
_cell.angle_beta   90.00
_cell.angle_gamma   90.00
#
_symmetry.space_group_name_H-M   'P 1'
#
loop_
_entity.id
_entity.type
_entity.pdbx_description
1 polymer ?
#
loop_
_entity_poly.entity_id
_entity_poly.type
_entity_poly.pdbx_seq_one_letter_code
_entity_poly.pdbx_strand_id
1 'polypeptide(L)'
;MEVTATVNEKLIMSTEIQRTILAGIIGTAIMTVVMMLAPMMGIPKMSPPEMLSGMLGMPLIIGWIMHLMIGIVFAFGYTYLFFFKHKIKDVWLRGAVFGIIVFVFAQIMLSVMGMIFSMPKMEGSMMLIMIGNLIGHIVFGMAVAKTAGETCFASDSCETKAPKE
;
A
#
# COMPACT_ATOMS: atom_id res chain seq x y z
N MET A 1 -13.31 -33.15 -14.80
CA MET A 1 -12.04 -32.57 -14.30
C MET A 1 -11.83 -31.12 -14.73
N GLU A 2 -12.24 -30.72 -15.94
CA GLU A 2 -12.05 -29.33 -16.43
C GLU A 2 -12.97 -28.28 -15.75
N VAL A 3 -14.21 -28.66 -15.43
CA VAL A 3 -15.19 -27.78 -14.73
C VAL A 3 -14.78 -27.53 -13.27
N THR A 4 -14.20 -28.52 -12.60
CA THR A 4 -13.71 -28.37 -11.22
C THR A 4 -12.45 -27.51 -11.13
N ALA A 5 -11.58 -27.54 -12.15
CA ALA A 5 -10.40 -26.68 -12.22
C ALA A 5 -10.78 -25.21 -12.43
N THR A 6 -11.69 -24.93 -13.37
CA THR A 6 -12.18 -23.57 -13.66
C THR A 6 -12.95 -22.93 -12.51
N VAL A 7 -13.75 -23.70 -11.76
CA VAL A 7 -14.45 -23.20 -10.56
C VAL A 7 -13.47 -22.88 -9.43
N ASN A 8 -12.47 -23.75 -9.20
CA ASN A 8 -11.44 -23.52 -8.18
C ASN A 8 -10.57 -22.30 -8.52
N GLU A 9 -10.14 -22.14 -9.77
CA GLU A 9 -9.35 -21.00 -10.22
C GLU A 9 -10.11 -19.67 -10.05
N LYS A 10 -11.41 -19.67 -10.36
CA LYS A 10 -12.28 -18.50 -10.20
C LYS A 10 -12.53 -18.13 -8.73
N LEU A 11 -12.69 -19.11 -7.85
CA LEU A 11 -12.83 -18.88 -6.41
C LEU A 11 -11.53 -18.34 -5.80
N ILE A 12 -10.39 -18.94 -6.14
CA ILE A 12 -9.06 -18.52 -5.67
C ILE A 12 -8.78 -17.06 -6.09
N MET A 13 -9.01 -16.73 -7.37
CA MET A 13 -8.84 -15.35 -7.84
C MET A 13 -9.73 -14.36 -7.08
N SER A 14 -10.99 -14.72 -6.81
CA SER A 14 -11.92 -13.82 -6.10
C SER A 14 -11.47 -13.54 -4.66
N THR A 15 -10.97 -14.55 -3.96
CA THR A 15 -10.44 -14.41 -2.60
C THR A 15 -9.15 -13.60 -2.55
N GLU A 16 -8.25 -13.78 -3.51
CA GLU A 16 -7.00 -13.01 -3.58
C GLU A 16 -7.27 -11.53 -3.89
N ILE A 17 -8.20 -11.23 -4.79
CA ILE A 17 -8.63 -9.85 -5.09
C ILE A 17 -9.25 -9.19 -3.85
N GLN A 18 -10.16 -9.89 -3.15
CA GLN A 18 -10.77 -9.36 -1.93
C GLN A 18 -9.73 -9.09 -0.84
N ARG A 19 -8.75 -9.98 -0.68
CA ARG A 19 -7.64 -9.84 0.26
C ARG A 19 -6.74 -8.66 -0.08
N THR A 20 -6.39 -8.49 -1.34
CA THR A 20 -5.59 -7.35 -1.81
C THR A 20 -6.27 -6.02 -1.54
N ILE A 21 -7.58 -5.93 -1.82
CA ILE A 21 -8.37 -4.74 -1.52
C ILE A 21 -8.37 -4.47 -0.02
N LEU A 22 -8.60 -5.50 0.81
CA LEU A 22 -8.60 -5.38 2.26
C LEU A 22 -7.21 -4.95 2.80
N ALA A 23 -6.13 -5.51 2.26
CA ALA A 23 -4.76 -5.15 2.60
C ALA A 23 -4.47 -3.67 2.28
N GLY A 24 -4.92 -3.18 1.13
CA GLY A 24 -4.82 -1.77 0.76
C GLY A 24 -5.58 -0.85 1.71
N ILE A 25 -6.83 -1.20 2.05
CA ILE A 25 -7.66 -0.43 2.99
C ILE A 25 -7.00 -0.39 4.37
N ILE A 26 -6.59 -1.54 4.91
CA ILE A 26 -5.96 -1.64 6.24
C ILE A 26 -4.62 -0.89 6.24
N GLY A 27 -3.80 -1.07 5.21
CA GLY A 27 -2.52 -0.40 5.07
C GLY A 27 -2.68 1.12 5.08
N THR A 28 -3.61 1.65 4.27
CA THR A 28 -3.88 3.09 4.21
C THR A 28 -4.47 3.60 5.52
N ALA A 29 -5.35 2.86 6.18
CA ALA A 29 -5.89 3.24 7.48
C ALA A 29 -4.80 3.34 8.55
N ILE A 30 -3.90 2.34 8.64
CA ILE A 30 -2.78 2.36 9.59
C ILE A 30 -1.84 3.54 9.29
N MET A 31 -1.48 3.73 8.03
CA MET A 31 -0.65 4.86 7.62
C MET A 31 -1.31 6.20 7.98
N THR A 32 -2.61 6.33 7.75
CA THR A 32 -3.38 7.53 8.11
C THR A 32 -3.29 7.82 9.60
N VAL A 33 -3.51 6.81 10.45
CA VAL A 33 -3.39 6.96 11.91
C VAL A 33 -1.97 7.39 12.30
N VAL A 34 -0.94 6.79 11.71
CA VAL A 34 0.46 7.20 11.96
C VAL A 34 0.71 8.64 11.55
N MET A 35 0.17 9.08 10.41
CA MET A 35 0.29 10.46 9.95
C MET A 35 -0.48 11.45 10.83
N MET A 36 -1.61 11.05 11.42
CA MET A 36 -2.34 11.86 12.40
C MET A 36 -1.55 12.01 13.71
N LEU A 37 -0.75 11.00 14.08
CA LEU A 37 0.12 11.04 15.25
C LEU A 37 1.46 11.74 14.99
N ALA A 38 1.90 11.84 13.73
CA ALA A 38 3.19 12.44 13.36
C ALA A 38 3.39 13.89 13.87
N PRO A 39 2.38 14.79 13.85
CA PRO A 39 2.47 16.12 14.49
C PRO A 39 2.81 16.08 15.97
N MET A 40 2.33 15.07 16.70
CA MET A 40 2.62 14.91 18.13
C MET A 40 4.08 14.52 18.40
N MET A 41 4.78 14.02 17.37
CA MET A 41 6.20 13.69 17.42
C MET A 41 7.10 14.82 16.85
N GLY A 42 6.54 16.01 16.61
CA GLY A 42 7.27 17.16 16.08
C GLY A 42 7.50 17.12 14.56
N ILE A 43 6.91 16.14 13.85
CA ILE A 43 6.93 16.10 12.38
C ILE A 43 5.84 17.05 11.87
N PRO A 44 6.13 17.94 10.91
CA PRO A 44 5.13 18.85 10.36
C PRO A 44 3.88 18.12 9.87
N LYS A 45 2.72 18.74 10.03
CA LYS A 45 1.44 18.16 9.61
C LYS A 45 1.45 17.97 8.10
N MET A 46 1.55 16.72 7.66
CA MET A 46 1.37 16.33 6.28
C MET A 46 0.10 15.49 6.18
N SER A 47 -0.83 15.88 5.32
CA SER A 47 -1.96 15.03 5.00
C SER A 47 -2.00 14.82 3.48
N PRO A 48 -1.78 13.58 3.01
CA PRO A 48 -1.90 13.27 1.59
C PRO A 48 -3.29 13.58 1.00
N PRO A 49 -4.42 13.40 1.72
CA PRO A 49 -5.73 13.83 1.24
C PRO A 49 -5.85 15.34 1.00
N GLU A 50 -5.34 16.20 1.91
CA GLU A 50 -5.36 17.66 1.69
C GLU A 50 -4.41 18.04 0.53
N MET A 51 -3.28 17.34 0.39
CA MET A 51 -2.37 17.58 -0.73
C MET A 51 -3.01 17.25 -2.08
N LEU A 52 -3.64 16.07 -2.22
CA LEU A 52 -4.31 15.65 -3.45
C LEU A 52 -5.51 16.53 -3.79
N SER A 53 -6.34 16.85 -2.79
CA SER A 53 -7.49 17.75 -2.98
C SER A 53 -7.06 19.17 -3.33
N GLY A 54 -6.02 19.70 -2.68
CA GLY A 54 -5.43 21.00 -2.97
C GLY A 54 -4.83 21.10 -4.37
N MET A 55 -4.10 20.07 -4.83
CA MET A 55 -3.53 20.03 -6.19
C MET A 55 -4.60 19.99 -7.28
N LEU A 56 -5.73 19.32 -7.03
CA LEU A 56 -6.84 19.21 -7.98
C LEU A 56 -7.87 20.34 -7.83
N GLY A 57 -7.76 21.20 -6.82
CA GLY A 57 -8.77 22.21 -6.49
C GLY A 57 -10.14 21.62 -6.09
N MET A 58 -10.14 20.37 -5.63
CA MET A 58 -11.35 19.60 -5.31
C MET A 58 -11.62 19.59 -3.80
N PRO A 59 -12.85 19.28 -3.34
CA PRO A 59 -13.14 19.15 -1.92
C PRO A 59 -12.34 18.01 -1.26
N LEU A 60 -12.06 18.17 0.04
CA LEU A 60 -11.24 17.25 0.84
C LEU A 60 -11.70 15.78 0.75
N ILE A 61 -13.00 15.54 0.64
CA ILE A 61 -13.57 14.20 0.53
C ILE A 61 -13.05 13.44 -0.70
N ILE A 62 -12.79 14.14 -1.80
CA ILE A 62 -12.21 13.56 -3.01
C ILE A 62 -10.74 13.20 -2.79
N GLY A 63 -10.01 14.03 -2.04
CA GLY A 63 -8.65 13.70 -1.59
C GLY A 63 -8.59 12.40 -0.80
N TRP A 64 -9.56 12.16 0.09
CA TRP A 64 -9.66 10.90 0.86
C TRP A 64 -9.97 9.69 -0.02
N ILE A 65 -10.92 9.82 -0.94
CA ILE A 65 -11.27 8.76 -1.88
C ILE A 65 -10.04 8.40 -2.72
N MET A 66 -9.36 9.41 -3.27
CA MET A 66 -8.14 9.21 -4.06
C MET A 66 -7.03 8.56 -3.25
N HIS A 67 -6.82 8.99 -2.01
CA HIS A 67 -5.79 8.41 -1.14
C HIS A 67 -6.05 6.93 -0.85
N LEU A 68 -7.30 6.55 -0.59
CA LEU A 68 -7.70 5.16 -0.40
C LEU A 68 -7.54 4.34 -1.69
N MET A 69 -7.96 4.89 -2.83
CA MET A 69 -7.83 4.25 -4.13
C MET A 69 -6.37 3.99 -4.50
N ILE A 70 -5.48 4.96 -4.28
CA ILE A 70 -4.04 4.82 -4.50
C ILE A 70 -3.47 3.70 -3.61
N GLY A 71 -3.90 3.63 -2.35
CA GLY A 71 -3.52 2.54 -1.43
C GLY A 71 -3.92 1.15 -1.94
N ILE A 72 -5.14 1.01 -2.47
CA ILE A 72 -5.61 -0.23 -3.08
C ILE A 72 -4.77 -0.57 -4.32
N VAL A 73 -4.51 0.40 -5.20
CA VAL A 73 -3.67 0.20 -6.39
C VAL A 73 -2.25 -0.25 -6.00
N PHE A 74 -1.66 0.33 -4.97
CA PHE A 74 -0.37 -0.14 -4.47
C PHE A 74 -0.44 -1.54 -3.85
N ALA A 75 -1.50 -1.89 -3.13
CA ALA A 75 -1.68 -3.26 -2.66
C ALA A 75 -1.76 -4.26 -3.83
N PHE A 76 -2.45 -3.92 -4.92
CA PHE A 76 -2.40 -4.70 -6.16
C PHE A 76 -0.98 -4.80 -6.70
N GLY A 77 -0.24 -3.68 -6.72
CA GLY A 77 1.18 -3.67 -7.04
C GLY A 77 1.98 -4.68 -6.20
N TYR A 78 1.75 -4.78 -4.89
CA TYR A 78 2.42 -5.76 -4.03
C TYR A 78 2.10 -7.21 -4.44
N THR A 79 0.83 -7.53 -4.69
CA THR A 79 0.41 -8.90 -5.02
C THR A 79 0.78 -9.31 -6.44
N TYR A 80 0.79 -8.36 -7.39
CA TYR A 80 1.07 -8.62 -8.81
C TYR A 80 2.55 -8.46 -9.18
N LEU A 81 3.31 -7.60 -8.50
CA LEU A 81 4.77 -7.63 -8.58
C LEU A 81 5.29 -8.81 -7.76
N PHE A 82 5.20 -10.00 -8.37
CA PHE A 82 5.78 -11.28 -7.93
C PHE A 82 7.30 -11.22 -7.59
N PHE A 83 7.96 -10.07 -7.77
CA PHE A 83 9.39 -9.84 -7.63
C PHE A 83 9.97 -10.30 -6.29
N PHE A 84 9.20 -10.24 -5.20
CA PHE A 84 9.69 -10.60 -3.87
C PHE A 84 9.52 -12.08 -3.52
N LYS A 85 8.75 -12.85 -4.30
CA LYS A 85 8.29 -14.21 -3.94
C LYS A 85 9.46 -15.20 -3.66
N HIS A 86 10.63 -14.98 -4.27
CA HIS A 86 11.76 -15.92 -4.17
C HIS A 86 13.00 -15.44 -3.39
N LYS A 87 13.14 -14.15 -3.06
CA LYS A 87 14.41 -13.63 -2.49
C LYS A 87 14.41 -13.33 -1.00
N ILE A 88 13.27 -13.12 -0.36
CA ILE A 88 13.20 -12.69 1.05
C ILE A 88 12.18 -13.54 1.80
N LYS A 89 12.63 -14.28 2.83
CA LYS A 89 11.78 -15.13 3.68
C LYS A 89 11.00 -14.32 4.73
N ASP A 90 11.52 -13.17 5.13
CA ASP A 90 10.92 -12.31 6.15
C ASP A 90 9.85 -11.39 5.56
N VAL A 91 8.62 -11.50 6.07
CA VAL A 91 7.44 -10.72 5.64
C VAL A 91 7.61 -9.23 5.95
N TRP A 92 8.23 -8.88 7.08
CA TRP A 92 8.46 -7.49 7.48
C TRP A 92 9.50 -6.84 6.59
N LEU A 93 10.60 -7.54 6.29
CA LEU A 93 11.64 -7.03 5.41
C LEU A 93 11.12 -6.83 3.98
N ARG A 94 10.29 -7.76 3.46
CA ARG A 94 9.59 -7.57 2.19
C ARG A 94 8.71 -6.33 2.19
N GLY A 95 7.93 -6.15 3.24
CA GLY A 95 7.04 -5.00 3.39
C GLY A 95 7.81 -3.69 3.46
N ALA A 96 8.94 -3.66 4.16
CA ALA A 96 9.80 -2.49 4.21
C ALA A 96 10.40 -2.14 2.83
N VAL A 97 10.93 -3.13 2.10
CA VAL A 97 11.47 -2.91 0.75
C VAL A 97 10.37 -2.45 -0.21
N PHE A 98 9.19 -3.06 -0.14
CA PHE A 98 8.03 -2.62 -0.91
C PHE A 98 7.64 -1.18 -0.57
N GLY A 99 7.60 -0.83 0.72
CA GLY A 99 7.32 0.53 1.18
C GLY A 99 8.31 1.56 0.62
N ILE A 100 9.60 1.23 0.56
CA ILE A 100 10.62 2.10 -0.07
C ILE A 100 10.35 2.27 -1.57
N ILE A 101 9.98 1.20 -2.29
CA ILE A 101 9.65 1.29 -3.72
C ILE A 101 8.42 2.17 -3.93
N VAL A 102 7.36 1.97 -3.15
CA VAL A 102 6.15 2.79 -3.21
C VAL A 102 6.48 4.24 -2.87
N PHE A 103 7.34 4.50 -1.87
CA PHE A 103 7.81 5.84 -1.55
C PHE A 103 8.49 6.50 -2.75
N VAL A 104 9.46 5.84 -3.37
CA VAL A 104 10.16 6.38 -4.55
C VAL A 104 9.18 6.65 -5.69
N PHE A 105 8.27 5.71 -5.95
CA PHE A 105 7.23 5.88 -6.95
C PHE A 105 6.31 7.06 -6.64
N ALA A 106 5.88 7.22 -5.39
CA ALA A 106 5.07 8.32 -4.93
C ALA A 106 5.80 9.67 -5.05
N GLN A 107 7.11 9.73 -4.75
CA GLN A 107 7.91 10.95 -4.95
C GLN A 107 8.02 11.33 -6.43
N ILE A 108 8.23 10.35 -7.31
CA ILE A 108 8.28 10.59 -8.77
C ILE A 108 6.92 11.08 -9.25
N MET A 109 5.83 10.42 -8.87
CA MET A 109 4.48 10.81 -9.26
C MET A 109 4.10 12.19 -8.73
N LEU A 110 4.48 12.51 -7.48
CA LEU A 110 4.26 13.84 -6.92
C LEU A 110 5.06 14.91 -7.66
N SER A 111 6.31 14.63 -8.03
CA SER A 111 7.15 15.53 -8.82
C SER A 111 6.54 15.79 -10.20
N VAL A 112 6.11 14.73 -10.89
CA VAL A 112 5.44 14.83 -12.20
C VAL A 112 4.13 15.61 -12.09
N MET A 113 3.29 15.27 -11.11
CA MET A 113 2.05 16.01 -10.88
C MET A 113 2.33 17.45 -10.46
N GLY A 114 3.39 17.75 -9.71
CA GLY A 114 3.78 19.09 -9.32
C GLY A 114 4.31 19.96 -10.47
N MET A 115 4.73 19.35 -11.57
CA MET A 115 5.05 20.07 -12.82
C MET A 115 3.79 20.45 -13.61
N ILE A 116 2.70 19.71 -13.44
CA ILE A 116 1.43 19.89 -14.17
C ILE A 116 0.42 20.71 -13.35
N PHE A 117 0.38 20.49 -12.05
CA PHE A 117 -0.52 21.10 -11.07
C PHE A 117 0.26 21.93 -10.07
N SER A 118 -0.31 23.06 -9.63
CA SER A 118 0.30 23.88 -8.58
C SER A 118 0.27 23.15 -7.24
N MET A 119 1.44 22.84 -6.68
CA MET A 119 1.51 22.24 -5.36
C MET A 119 1.15 23.26 -4.26
N PRO A 120 0.29 22.89 -3.30
CA PRO A 120 0.06 23.73 -2.13
C PRO A 120 1.34 23.90 -1.32
N LYS A 121 1.50 25.07 -0.69
CA LYS A 121 2.68 25.35 0.15
C LYS A 121 2.69 24.40 1.33
N MET A 122 3.71 23.55 1.39
CA MET A 122 3.96 22.70 2.57
C MET A 122 4.65 23.54 3.64
N GLU A 123 4.07 23.62 4.83
CA GLU A 123 4.66 24.33 5.97
C GLU A 123 5.55 23.39 6.78
N GLY A 124 6.74 23.86 7.16
CA GLY A 124 7.69 23.13 8.02
C GLY A 124 9.03 22.79 7.36
N SER A 125 9.86 22.05 8.09
CA SER A 125 11.16 21.58 7.57
C SER A 125 10.94 20.51 6.50
N MET A 126 11.38 20.79 5.28
CA MET A 126 11.29 19.86 4.14
C MET A 126 11.94 18.49 4.44
N MET A 127 13.00 18.48 5.25
CA MET A 127 13.66 17.25 5.68
C MET A 127 12.79 16.39 6.60
N LEU A 128 12.08 17.00 7.56
CA LEU A 128 11.16 16.26 8.43
C LEU A 128 9.96 15.72 7.67
N ILE A 129 9.45 16.47 6.69
CA ILE A 129 8.36 16.03 5.82
C ILE A 129 8.79 14.80 5.00
N MET A 130 9.99 14.81 4.41
CA MET A 130 10.50 13.65 3.68
C MET A 130 10.66 12.42 4.58
N ILE A 131 11.19 12.59 5.79
CA ILE A 131 11.36 11.49 6.75
C ILE A 131 9.98 10.93 7.17
N GLY A 132 9.02 11.80 7.50
CA GLY A 132 7.66 11.38 7.85
C GLY A 132 6.99 10.62 6.70
N ASN A 133 7.20 11.08 5.47
CA ASN A 133 6.67 10.45 4.26
C ASN A 133 7.30 9.07 4.01
N LEU A 134 8.61 8.94 4.19
CA LEU A 134 9.30 7.65 4.11
C LEU A 134 8.82 6.67 5.17
N ILE A 135 8.71 7.09 6.44
CA ILE A 135 8.24 6.24 7.54
C ILE A 135 6.80 5.78 7.26
N GLY A 136 5.92 6.69 6.83
CA GLY A 136 4.54 6.35 6.48
C GLY A 136 4.46 5.25 5.42
N HIS A 137 5.26 5.36 4.37
CA HIS A 137 5.31 4.36 3.29
C HIS A 137 5.91 3.02 3.71
N ILE A 138 6.94 3.03 4.58
CA ILE A 138 7.50 1.79 5.14
C ILE A 138 6.45 1.09 6.01
N VAL A 139 5.75 1.83 6.87
CA VAL A 139 4.66 1.28 7.71
C VAL A 139 3.52 0.75 6.85
N PHE A 140 3.11 1.49 5.82
CA PHE A 140 2.13 1.04 4.83
C PHE A 140 2.58 -0.28 4.19
N GLY A 141 3.81 -0.35 3.69
CA GLY A 141 4.35 -1.53 3.04
C GLY A 141 4.43 -2.74 3.96
N MET A 142 4.81 -2.55 5.23
CA MET A 142 4.78 -3.61 6.25
C MET A 142 3.35 -4.08 6.55
N ALA A 143 2.40 -3.17 6.68
CA ALA A 143 1.00 -3.51 6.92
C ALA A 143 0.38 -4.29 5.75
N VAL A 144 0.61 -3.85 4.51
CA VAL A 144 0.17 -4.55 3.29
C VAL A 144 0.85 -5.91 3.19
N ALA A 145 2.17 -5.99 3.40
CA ALA A 145 2.89 -7.26 3.33
C ALA A 145 2.43 -8.25 4.40
N LYS A 146 2.10 -7.80 5.61
CA LYS A 146 1.55 -8.68 6.64
C LYS A 146 0.18 -9.19 6.25
N THR A 147 -0.73 -8.28 5.88
CA THR A 147 -2.12 -8.61 5.57
C THR A 147 -2.29 -9.41 4.27
N ALA A 148 -1.47 -9.16 3.25
CA ALA A 148 -1.47 -9.93 1.99
C ALA A 148 -0.53 -11.15 2.04
N GLY A 149 0.57 -11.09 2.79
CA GLY A 149 1.61 -12.12 2.85
C GLY A 149 1.26 -13.30 3.74
N GLU A 150 0.60 -13.10 4.90
CA GLU A 150 0.10 -14.19 5.76
C GLU A 150 -0.87 -15.12 4.98
N THR A 151 -1.44 -14.61 3.89
CA THR A 151 -2.50 -15.25 3.11
C THR A 151 -2.02 -15.83 1.78
N CYS A 152 -0.98 -15.27 1.15
CA CYS A 152 -0.28 -15.88 0.00
C CYS A 152 0.59 -17.08 0.41
N PHE A 153 1.20 -17.05 1.60
CA PHE A 153 1.83 -18.25 2.17
C PHE A 153 0.79 -19.31 2.55
N ALA A 154 -0.45 -18.91 2.84
CA ALA A 154 -1.56 -19.85 2.98
C ALA A 154 -1.99 -20.47 1.64
N SER A 155 -1.64 -19.86 0.48
CA SER A 155 -1.83 -20.47 -0.84
C SER A 155 -0.72 -21.45 -1.20
N ASP A 156 0.52 -21.25 -0.73
CA ASP A 156 1.55 -22.29 -0.80
C ASP A 156 1.34 -23.36 0.32
N SER A 157 0.48 -23.10 1.31
CA SER A 157 0.03 -24.08 2.31
C SER A 157 -1.39 -24.62 2.09
N CYS A 158 -2.04 -24.26 0.97
CA CYS A 158 -3.24 -24.94 0.48
C CYS A 158 -2.86 -26.09 -0.47
N GLU A 159 -1.62 -26.58 -0.40
CA GLU A 159 -1.37 -28.01 -0.51
C GLU A 159 -1.47 -28.64 0.89
N THR A 160 -2.68 -28.77 1.40
CA THR A 160 -2.94 -29.85 2.37
C THR A 160 -2.69 -31.16 1.65
N LYS A 161 -1.53 -31.75 1.95
CA LYS A 161 -1.32 -33.19 2.08
C LYS A 161 -2.18 -34.04 1.14
N ALA A 162 -1.58 -34.53 0.06
CA ALA A 162 -2.04 -35.77 -0.53
C ALA A 162 -2.18 -36.81 0.61
N PRO A 163 -3.36 -37.44 0.82
CA PRO A 163 -3.41 -38.63 1.65
C PRO A 163 -2.51 -39.66 0.98
N LYS A 164 -1.48 -40.07 1.70
CA LYS A 164 -0.80 -41.33 1.41
C LYS A 164 -1.80 -42.43 1.71
N GLU A 165 -2.19 -43.17 0.69
CA GLU A 165 -2.34 -44.64 0.69
C GLU A 165 -2.46 -45.14 -0.75
#